data_AF-A0A5D3C5I6-F1
#
_entry.id   AF-A0A5D3C5I6-F1
#
_cell.length_a   1.000
_cell.length_b   1.000
_cell.length_c   1.000
_cell.angle_alpha   90.00
_cell.angle_beta   90.00
_cell.angle_gamma   90.00
#
_symmetry.space_group_name_H-M   'P 1'
#
loop_
_entity.id
_entity.type
_entity.pdbx_description
1 polymer ?
#
loop_
_entity_poly.entity_id
_entity_poly.type
_entity_poly.pdbx_seq_one_letter_code
_entity_poly.pdbx_strand_id
1 'polypeptide(L)' 'MSLESEEEVKADDEQSLDRNKFRKVEMPVFNGTDQDSWLFRADHYFKIHNLMDSKKLTMAAVSFDGPTLDWYRSQEEREA' A
#
# COMPACT_ATOMS: atom_id res chain seq x y z
N MET A 1 23.99 21.95 31.56
CA MET A 1 22.77 21.19 31.23
C MET A 1 23.23 19.94 30.51
N SER A 2 23.27 18.85 31.27
CA SER A 2 23.80 17.56 30.86
C SER A 2 22.78 16.78 30.05
N LEU A 3 23.29 15.93 29.18
CA LEU A 3 22.60 14.89 28.44
C LEU A 3 21.70 14.05 29.35
N GLU A 4 20.48 13.79 28.89
CA GLU A 4 19.62 12.70 29.37
C GLU A 4 19.04 12.06 28.10
N SER A 5 19.62 10.97 27.60
CA SER A 5 19.43 9.56 28.01
C SER A 5 18.13 8.98 27.45
N GLU A 6 18.32 8.11 26.46
CA GLU A 6 17.52 6.95 26.02
C GLU A 6 16.09 6.77 26.55
N GLU A 7 15.15 6.71 25.61
CA GLU A 7 14.01 5.80 25.73
C GLU A 7 14.05 4.79 24.57
N GLU A 8 14.75 3.67 24.80
CA GLU A 8 14.51 2.44 24.07
C GLU A 8 13.09 1.95 24.37
N VAL A 9 12.18 2.00 23.39
CA VAL A 9 10.96 1.19 23.44
C VAL A 9 11.18 -0.05 22.60
N LYS A 10 11.74 -1.07 23.27
CA LYS A 10 11.85 -2.43 22.78
C LYS A 10 10.49 -3.13 22.91
N ALA A 11 9.81 -3.34 21.79
CA ALA A 11 8.60 -4.17 21.69
C ALA A 11 8.73 -5.12 20.49
N ASP A 12 9.67 -6.06 20.58
CA ASP A 12 10.06 -6.94 19.46
C ASP A 12 9.75 -8.43 19.68
N ASP A 13 8.91 -8.81 20.66
CA ASP A 13 8.66 -10.26 20.91
C ASP A 13 7.21 -10.74 20.67
N GLU A 14 6.31 -9.86 20.23
CA GLU A 14 4.94 -10.25 19.81
C GLU A 14 4.68 -10.06 18.29
N GLN A 15 5.60 -9.45 17.55
CA GLN A 15 5.40 -9.09 16.14
C GLN A 15 5.66 -10.23 15.15
N SER A 16 6.33 -11.31 15.57
CA SER A 16 6.89 -12.31 14.65
C SER A 16 5.85 -13.28 14.08
N LEU A 17 4.79 -13.60 14.83
CA LEU A 17 3.72 -14.51 14.38
C LEU A 17 2.65 -13.80 13.54
N ASP A 18 2.39 -12.52 13.79
CA ASP A 18 1.39 -11.74 13.03
C ASP A 18 1.93 -11.23 11.69
N ARG A 19 3.22 -10.91 11.60
CA ARG A 19 3.88 -10.54 10.33
C ARG A 19 3.68 -11.58 9.23
N ASN A 20 3.52 -12.86 9.59
CA ASN A 20 3.35 -13.94 8.62
C ASN A 20 1.93 -14.03 8.04
N LYS A 21 0.89 -13.66 8.80
CA LYS A 21 -0.52 -13.74 8.36
C LYS A 21 -0.85 -12.64 7.36
N PHE A 22 -0.25 -11.47 7.55
CA PHE A 22 -0.45 -10.29 6.73
C PHE A 22 0.34 -10.30 5.41
N ARG A 23 1.42 -11.10 5.33
CA ARG A 23 2.15 -11.32 4.07
C ARG A 23 1.30 -11.89 2.93
N LYS A 24 0.17 -12.53 3.25
CA LYS A 24 -0.72 -13.16 2.26
C LYS A 24 -1.84 -12.25 1.77
N VAL A 25 -1.98 -11.03 2.31
CA VAL A 25 -3.00 -10.10 1.80
C VAL A 25 -2.56 -9.64 0.42
N GLU A 26 -3.37 -9.91 -0.60
CA GLU A 26 -3.15 -9.47 -1.99
C GLU A 26 -3.70 -8.06 -2.21
N MET A 27 -3.14 -7.36 -3.20
CA MET A 27 -3.57 -6.01 -3.56
C MET A 27 -4.98 -6.07 -4.18
N PRO A 28 -5.94 -5.24 -3.73
CA PRO A 28 -7.26 -5.18 -4.36
C PRO A 28 -7.18 -4.65 -5.79
N VAL A 29 -7.88 -5.31 -6.72
CA VAL A 29 -7.97 -4.90 -8.13
C VAL A 29 -9.03 -3.83 -8.31
N PHE A 30 -8.77 -2.85 -9.17
CA PHE A 30 -9.72 -1.80 -9.55
C PHE A 30 -10.13 -1.92 -11.02
N ASN A 31 -11.41 -2.15 -11.26
CA ASN A 31 -12.00 -2.28 -12.59
C ASN A 31 -12.88 -1.08 -12.98
N GLY A 32 -12.80 0.02 -12.22
CA GLY A 32 -13.60 1.23 -12.45
C GLY A 32 -14.94 1.25 -11.73
N THR A 33 -15.27 0.24 -10.92
CA THR A 33 -16.47 0.21 -10.10
C THR A 33 -16.15 0.44 -8.63
N ASP A 34 -17.07 1.11 -7.92
CA ASP A 34 -17.00 1.34 -6.47
C ASP A 34 -15.63 1.86 -5.99
N GLN A 35 -15.30 3.07 -6.43
CA GLN A 35 -14.02 3.73 -6.16
C GLN A 35 -13.75 3.86 -4.66
N ASP A 36 -14.76 4.19 -3.85
CA ASP A 36 -14.61 4.40 -2.41
C ASP A 36 -14.24 3.09 -1.70
N SER A 37 -14.92 1.98 -2.04
CA SER A 37 -14.58 0.67 -1.48
C SER A 37 -13.20 0.19 -1.90
N TRP A 38 -12.80 0.42 -3.16
CA TRP A 38 -11.46 0.06 -3.61
C TRP A 38 -10.40 0.89 -2.87
N LEU A 39 -10.58 2.20 -2.78
CA LEU A 39 -9.65 3.11 -2.11
C LEU A 39 -9.47 2.73 -0.63
N PHE A 40 -10.57 2.44 0.06
CA PHE A 40 -10.54 1.99 1.46
C PHE A 40 -9.71 0.70 1.63
N ARG A 41 -9.89 -0.29 0.75
CA ARG A 41 -9.13 -1.54 0.77
C ARG A 41 -7.65 -1.34 0.42
N ALA A 42 -7.36 -0.51 -0.59
CA ALA A 42 -6.01 -0.20 -1.03
C ALA A 42 -5.21 0.51 0.07
N ASP A 43 -5.83 1.49 0.76
CA ASP A 43 -5.21 2.19 1.90
C ASP A 43 -4.85 1.23 3.04
N HIS A 44 -5.77 0.32 3.38
CA HIS A 44 -5.49 -0.73 4.36
C HIS A 44 -4.38 -1.69 3.91
N TYR A 45 -4.36 -2.09 2.63
CA TYR A 45 -3.26 -2.89 2.08
C TYR A 45 -1.91 -2.19 2.25
N PHE A 46 -1.83 -0.90 1.91
CA PHE A 46 -0.58 -0.13 2.04
C PHE A 46 -0.09 -0.03 3.49
N LYS A 47 -1.01 0.12 4.45
CA LYS A 47 -0.70 0.13 5.89
C LYS A 47 -0.18 -1.22 6.36
N ILE A 48 -0.84 -2.31 5.96
CA ILE A 48 -0.45 -3.68 6.32
C ILE A 48 0.95 -4.02 5.81
N HIS A 49 1.29 -3.56 4.59
CA HIS A 49 2.58 -3.83 3.95
C HIS A 49 3.64 -2.75 4.20
N ASN A 50 3.32 -1.71 4.99
CA ASN A 50 4.19 -0.57 5.28
C ASN A 50 4.83 0.05 4.01
N LEU A 51 4.01 0.28 2.98
CA LEU A 51 4.50 0.81 1.70
C LEU A 51 4.80 2.30 1.78
N MET A 52 5.96 2.70 1.24
CA MET A 52 6.32 4.11 1.04
C MET A 52 5.43 4.75 -0.04
N ASP A 53 5.17 6.04 0.08
CA ASP A 53 4.29 6.78 -0.85
C ASP A 53 4.72 6.63 -2.32
N SER A 54 6.03 6.62 -2.58
CA SER A 54 6.57 6.40 -3.93
C SER A 54 6.20 5.04 -4.54
N LYS A 55 6.00 4.02 -3.70
CA LYS A 55 5.59 2.67 -4.13
C LYS A 55 4.07 2.49 -4.17
N LYS A 56 3.32 3.26 -3.37
CA LYS A 56 1.84 3.18 -3.33
C LYS A 56 1.24 3.47 -4.70
N LEU A 57 1.71 4.53 -5.37
CA LEU A 57 1.21 4.92 -6.68
C LEU A 57 1.43 3.82 -7.72
N THR A 58 2.64 3.26 -7.78
CA THR A 58 2.97 2.15 -8.67
C THR A 58 2.09 0.93 -8.38
N MET A 59 1.90 0.57 -7.10
CA MET A 59 1.07 -0.56 -6.70
C MET A 59 -0.41 -0.36 -7.02
N ALA A 60 -0.93 0.86 -6.86
CA ALA A 60 -2.26 1.24 -7.31
C ALA A 60 -2.39 1.08 -8.84
N ALA A 61 -1.46 1.65 -9.61
CA ALA A 61 -1.48 1.58 -11.08
C ALA A 61 -1.48 0.14 -11.62
N VAL A 62 -0.63 -0.75 -11.08
CA VAL A 62 -0.59 -2.16 -11.51
C VAL A 62 -1.80 -2.97 -11.06
N SER A 63 -2.61 -2.43 -10.14
CA SER A 63 -3.85 -3.07 -9.69
C SER A 63 -5.07 -2.68 -10.53
N PHE A 64 -4.90 -1.81 -11.53
CA PHE A 64 -5.96 -1.50 -12.48
C PHE A 64 -6.22 -2.67 -13.43
N ASP A 65 -7.48 -2.87 -13.77
CA ASP A 65 -7.93 -3.93 -14.67
C ASP A 65 -9.02 -3.42 -15.62
N GLY A 66 -9.22 -4.15 -16.72
CA GLY A 66 -10.22 -3.87 -17.73
C GLY A 66 -10.14 -2.43 -18.27
N PRO A 67 -11.28 -1.75 -18.48
CA PRO A 67 -11.31 -0.41 -19.08
C PRO A 67 -10.53 0.66 -18.31
N THR A 68 -10.36 0.49 -16.99
CA THR A 68 -9.57 1.41 -16.17
C THR A 68 -8.09 1.31 -16.49
N LEU A 69 -7.58 0.10 -16.71
CA LEU A 69 -6.20 -0.11 -17.14
C LEU A 69 -5.95 0.46 -18.54
N ASP A 70 -6.88 0.25 -19.47
CA ASP A 70 -6.79 0.80 -20.83
C ASP A 70 -6.74 2.33 -20.80
N TRP A 71 -7.60 2.96 -19.99
CA TRP A 71 -7.58 4.41 -19.79
C TRP A 71 -6.24 4.91 -19.22
N TYR A 72 -5.70 4.22 -18.21
CA TYR A 72 -4.43 4.61 -17.58
C TYR A 72 -3.26 4.53 -18.57
N ARG A 73 -3.17 3.47 -19.36
CA ARG A 73 -2.16 3.34 -20.43
C ARG A 73 -2.23 4.49 -21.43
N SER A 74 -3.44 4.86 -21.84
CA SER A 74 -3.61 6.02 -22.73
C SER A 74 -3.19 7.34 -22.08
N GLN A 75 -3.25 7.50 -20.74
CA GLN A 75 -2.71 8.68 -20.05
C GLN A 75 -1.17 8.69 -20.10
N GLU A 76 -0.52 7.57 -19.78
CA GLU A 76 0.94 7.46 -19.79
C GLU A 76 1.52 7.77 -21.19
N GLU A 77 0.87 7.28 -22.25
CA GLU A 77 1.26 7.58 -23.64
C GLU A 77 1.16 9.07 -24.02
N ARG A 78 0.29 9.84 -23.34
CA ARG A 78 0.15 11.29 -23.58
C ARG A 78 1.15 12.12 -22.81
N GLU A 79 1.63 11.60 -21.69
CA GLU A 79 2.59 12.28 -20.80
C GLU A 79 4.06 11.95 -21.14
N ALA A 80 4.27 10.99 -22.06
CA ALA A 80 5.57 10.59 -22.61
C ALA A 80 6.04 11.51 -23.75
#